data_AF-A0A3C0R4L0-F1
#
_entry.id   AF-A0A3C0R4L0-F1
#
_cell.length_a   1.000
_cell.length_b   1.000
_cell.length_c   1.000
_cell.angle_alpha   90.00
_cell.angle_beta   90.00
_cell.angle_gamma   90.00
#
_symmetry.space_group_name_H-M   'P 1'
#
loop_
_entity.id
_entity.type
_entity.pdbx_description
1 polymer ?
#
loop_
_entity_poly.entity_id
_entity_poly.type
_entity_poly.pdbx_seq_one_letter_code
_entity_poly.pdbx_strand_id
1 'polypeptide(L)'
;MDATEIPLKAPAISADAPTSDAEQIERALIDASTRVPVLMFYTSAIVWLLIGTLLAGFVSFKLHAPDLLSGVSFLTWGRVRPAHMNVMVYGWASMAGMGTAIWLMARLCRTVLRHPLLLVAGAGFWNFGVLLGVGGILMGDSTGYEWLEFPPYAAIVLFVAYSLIISSAVLMFRFRRGDQIYITQWYLLGAFLWFPWLYAAAQLMLFVVPVQGVMQAAVSWWFANNLLFLWLGAIGLGTAYYMIPKVIGRPVYSYHLATIGFWTYALFSSWTGMQRLVDGPFPAWMITASIAATILTIIPV
;
A
#
# COMPACT_ATOMS: atom_id res chain seq x y z
N MET A 1 19.37 38.30 1.83
CA MET A 1 19.21 37.53 3.08
C MET A 1 18.92 36.10 2.66
N ASP A 2 19.98 35.32 2.46
CA ASP A 2 19.93 33.92 2.05
C ASP A 2 19.74 33.03 3.28
N ALA A 3 18.75 32.14 3.24
CA ALA A 3 18.36 31.24 4.31
C ALA A 3 18.88 29.81 4.08
N THR A 4 20.19 29.66 3.85
CA THR A 4 20.81 28.39 3.39
C THR A 4 21.87 27.82 4.32
N GLU A 5 21.95 28.24 5.59
CA GLU A 5 22.91 27.65 6.54
C GLU A 5 22.20 27.15 7.81
N ILE A 6 21.71 25.91 7.76
CA ILE A 6 21.54 25.10 8.97
C ILE A 6 22.82 24.27 9.09
N PRO A 7 23.69 24.49 10.10
CA PRO A 7 24.97 23.81 10.19
C PRO A 7 24.75 22.40 10.73
N LEU A 8 24.52 21.43 9.84
CA LEU A 8 24.68 20.02 10.16
C LEU A 8 26.18 19.71 10.16
N LYS A 9 26.82 19.82 11.33
CA LYS A 9 28.20 19.39 11.54
C LYS A 9 28.32 17.90 11.19
N ALA A 10 28.84 17.60 10.01
CA ALA A 10 29.18 16.23 9.62
C ALA A 10 30.26 15.71 10.60
N PRO A 11 30.08 14.52 11.21
CA PRO A 11 31.14 13.92 12.02
C PRO A 11 32.36 13.69 11.12
N ALA A 12 33.53 14.11 11.58
CA ALA A 12 34.79 13.89 10.89
C ALA A 12 35.04 12.38 10.77
N ILE A 13 35.18 11.90 9.54
CA ILE A 13 35.56 10.52 9.25
C ILE A 13 37.04 10.38 9.61
N SER A 14 37.34 9.88 10.81
CA SER A 14 38.68 9.38 11.14
C SER A 14 38.93 8.11 10.34
N ALA A 15 40.06 8.04 9.64
CA ALA A 15 40.42 6.96 8.72
C ALA A 15 40.60 5.57 9.37
N ASP A 16 40.49 5.46 10.70
CA ASP A 16 40.70 4.23 11.47
C ASP A 16 39.45 3.72 12.22
N ALA A 17 38.24 4.14 11.84
CA ALA A 17 37.03 3.57 12.42
C ALA A 17 36.86 2.10 11.96
N PRO A 18 36.70 1.11 12.85
CA PRO A 18 36.46 -0.27 12.46
C PRO A 18 35.25 -0.32 11.53
N THR A 19 35.28 -1.17 10.49
CA THR A 19 34.28 -1.24 9.41
C THR A 19 32.81 -1.28 9.88
N SER A 20 32.57 -1.71 11.13
CA SER A 20 31.27 -1.67 11.80
C SER A 20 30.76 -0.25 12.08
N ASP A 21 31.63 0.68 12.50
CA ASP A 21 31.25 2.04 12.88
C ASP A 21 30.85 2.88 11.66
N ALA A 22 31.57 2.73 10.55
CA ALA A 22 31.23 3.37 9.29
C ALA A 22 29.86 2.91 8.75
N GLU A 23 29.56 1.61 8.85
CA GLU A 23 28.27 1.06 8.42
C GLU A 23 27.12 1.51 9.34
N GLN A 24 27.37 1.63 10.65
CA GLN A 24 26.40 2.18 11.60
C GLN A 24 26.10 3.66 11.31
N ILE A 25 27.12 4.47 11.03
CA ILE A 25 26.96 5.88 10.65
C ILE A 25 26.16 6.00 9.35
N GLU A 26 26.47 5.21 8.33
CA GLU A 26 25.71 5.21 7.06
C GLU A 26 24.23 4.90 7.30
N ARG A 27 23.94 3.86 8.08
CA ARG A 27 22.55 3.49 8.44
C ARG A 27 21.85 4.62 9.19
N ALA A 28 22.52 5.25 10.15
CA ALA A 28 21.98 6.38 10.89
C ALA A 28 21.67 7.59 10.00
N LEU A 29 22.51 7.87 9.00
CA LEU A 29 22.28 8.95 8.02
C LEU A 29 21.07 8.64 7.12
N ILE A 30 20.94 7.40 6.66
CA ILE A 30 19.78 6.97 5.86
C ILE A 30 18.49 7.09 6.68
N ASP A 31 18.51 6.61 7.92
CA ASP A 31 17.36 6.72 8.83
C ASP A 31 17.02 8.18 9.14
N ALA A 32 18.02 9.03 9.39
CA ALA A 32 17.81 10.45 9.60
C ALA A 32 17.14 11.12 8.39
N SER A 33 17.51 10.73 7.17
CA SER A 33 16.94 11.28 5.94
C SER A 33 15.48 10.87 5.70
N THR A 34 15.10 9.68 6.15
CA THR A 34 13.73 9.15 5.99
C THR A 34 12.84 9.42 7.21
N ARG A 35 13.41 9.87 8.34
CA ARG A 35 12.72 10.07 9.61
C ARG A 35 11.43 10.89 9.47
N VAL A 36 11.51 12.08 8.88
CA VAL A 36 10.35 12.99 8.80
C VAL A 36 9.21 12.38 7.96
N PRO A 37 9.45 11.95 6.70
CA PRO A 37 8.41 11.27 5.92
C PRO A 37 7.83 10.03 6.61
N VAL A 38 8.69 9.15 7.12
CA VAL A 38 8.27 7.87 7.70
C VAL A 38 7.44 8.08 8.96
N LEU A 39 7.85 9.01 9.84
CA LEU A 39 7.06 9.38 11.00
C LEU A 39 5.70 9.94 10.59
N MET A 40 5.65 10.83 9.59
CA MET A 40 4.38 11.37 9.08
C MET A 40 3.45 10.25 8.57
N PHE A 41 3.97 9.29 7.80
CA PHE A 41 3.21 8.14 7.32
C PHE A 41 2.64 7.32 8.48
N TYR A 42 3.45 6.96 9.48
CA TYR A 42 2.98 6.18 10.62
C TYR A 42 2.04 6.95 11.54
N THR A 43 2.31 8.22 11.85
CA THR A 43 1.39 9.04 12.66
C THR A 43 0.03 9.13 12.00
N SER A 44 0.03 9.34 10.68
CA SER A 44 -1.22 9.39 9.93
C SER A 44 -1.91 8.04 9.85
N ALA A 45 -1.16 6.95 9.68
CA ALA A 45 -1.73 5.60 9.68
C ALA A 45 -2.41 5.27 11.01
N ILE A 46 -1.81 5.66 12.15
CA ILE A 46 -2.41 5.49 13.48
C ILE A 46 -3.70 6.30 13.60
N VAL A 47 -3.70 7.56 13.14
CA VAL A 47 -4.91 8.39 13.16
C VAL A 47 -6.04 7.75 12.33
N TRP A 48 -5.75 7.28 11.13
CA TRP A 48 -6.74 6.60 10.29
C TRP A 48 -7.18 5.24 10.86
N LEU A 49 -6.28 4.51 11.52
CA LEU A 49 -6.63 3.28 12.23
C LEU A 49 -7.66 3.56 13.32
N LEU A 50 -7.44 4.59 14.13
CA LEU A 50 -8.38 4.99 15.18
C LEU A 50 -9.73 5.42 14.57
N ILE A 51 -9.72 6.28 13.55
CA ILE A 51 -10.95 6.72 12.88
C ILE A 51 -11.71 5.53 12.28
N GLY A 52 -11.03 4.66 11.53
CA GLY A 52 -11.70 3.55 10.89
C GLY A 52 -12.16 2.48 11.89
N THR A 53 -11.46 2.26 13.00
CA THR A 53 -11.91 1.31 14.04
C THR A 53 -13.14 1.82 14.77
N LEU A 54 -13.22 3.14 15.02
CA LEU A 54 -14.43 3.76 15.53
C LEU A 54 -15.61 3.62 14.56
N LEU A 55 -15.38 3.86 13.27
CA LEU A 55 -16.41 3.65 12.23
C LEU A 55 -16.82 2.18 12.13
N ALA A 56 -15.87 1.24 12.19
CA ALA A 56 -16.16 -0.20 12.16
C ALA A 56 -16.99 -0.63 13.37
N GLY A 57 -16.66 -0.13 14.57
CA GLY A 57 -17.46 -0.33 15.77
C GLY A 57 -18.88 0.21 15.58
N PHE A 58 -19.02 1.42 15.04
CA PHE A 58 -20.33 2.01 14.76
C PHE A 58 -21.16 1.20 13.74
N VAL A 59 -20.53 0.69 12.68
CA VAL A 59 -21.18 -0.21 11.71
C VAL A 59 -21.61 -1.52 12.36
N SER A 60 -20.79 -2.09 13.24
CA SER A 60 -21.12 -3.28 14.00
C SER A 60 -22.33 -3.05 14.92
N PHE A 61 -22.38 -1.94 15.67
CA PHE A 61 -23.54 -1.60 16.50
C PHE A 61 -24.83 -1.43 15.69
N LYS A 62 -24.75 -0.86 14.48
CA LYS A 62 -25.91 -0.73 13.58
C LYS A 62 -26.46 -2.05 13.08
N LEU A 63 -25.67 -3.13 13.03
CA LEU A 63 -26.20 -4.46 12.72
C LEU A 63 -27.07 -5.02 13.86
N HIS A 64 -26.81 -4.59 15.10
CA HIS A 64 -27.64 -4.96 16.26
C HIS A 64 -28.85 -4.04 16.44
N ALA A 65 -28.72 -2.75 16.12
CA ALA A 65 -29.80 -1.76 16.18
C ALA A 65 -29.90 -0.97 14.86
N PRO A 66 -30.60 -1.50 13.83
CA PRO A 66 -30.65 -0.90 12.49
C PRO A 66 -31.23 0.52 12.46
N ASP A 67 -32.20 0.80 13.34
CA ASP A 67 -32.89 2.09 13.39
C ASP A 67 -32.07 3.21 14.05
N LEU A 68 -30.92 2.88 14.66
CA LEU A 68 -30.08 3.86 15.32
C LEU A 68 -29.59 4.91 14.31
N LEU A 69 -29.98 6.17 14.50
CA LEU A 69 -29.58 7.31 13.66
C LEU A 69 -29.90 7.11 12.17
N SER A 70 -30.97 6.36 11.85
CA SER A 70 -31.43 6.12 10.48
C SER A 70 -32.00 7.38 9.81
N GLY A 71 -32.55 8.31 10.60
CA GLY A 71 -33.03 9.62 10.12
C GLY A 71 -31.93 10.58 9.67
N VAL A 72 -30.66 10.22 9.86
CA VAL A 72 -29.50 11.02 9.49
C VAL A 72 -28.80 10.36 8.30
N SER A 73 -28.96 10.95 7.11
CA SER A 73 -28.51 10.35 5.84
C SER A 73 -27.02 9.96 5.84
N PHE A 74 -26.15 10.79 6.42
CA PHE A 74 -24.70 10.55 6.47
C PHE A 74 -24.30 9.38 7.37
N LEU A 75 -25.12 9.02 8.37
CA LEU A 75 -24.83 7.94 9.32
C LEU A 75 -25.50 6.62 8.94
N THR A 76 -26.17 6.54 7.80
CA THR A 76 -26.80 5.29 7.35
C THR A 76 -25.76 4.18 7.18
N TRP A 77 -26.15 2.93 7.47
CA TRP A 77 -25.23 1.78 7.40
C TRP A 77 -24.57 1.65 6.01
N GLY A 78 -25.33 1.90 4.95
CA GLY A 78 -24.86 1.84 3.57
C GLY A 78 -23.80 2.88 3.21
N ARG A 79 -23.65 3.98 3.97
CA ARG A 79 -22.59 4.98 3.77
C ARG A 79 -21.42 4.80 4.73
N VAL A 80 -21.70 4.48 5.99
CA VAL A 80 -20.65 4.30 7.00
C VAL A 80 -19.85 3.01 6.72
N ARG A 81 -20.46 1.94 6.23
CA ARG A 81 -19.74 0.72 5.85
C ARG A 81 -18.63 0.96 4.81
N PRO A 82 -18.93 1.48 3.61
CA PRO A 82 -17.88 1.75 2.64
C PRO A 82 -16.89 2.79 3.15
N ALA A 83 -17.33 3.79 3.93
CA ALA A 83 -16.42 4.76 4.54
C ALA A 83 -15.38 4.08 5.45
N HIS A 84 -15.80 3.20 6.36
CA HIS A 84 -14.86 2.50 7.25
C HIS A 84 -13.91 1.59 6.47
N MET A 85 -14.40 0.88 5.45
CA MET A 85 -13.57 -0.04 4.67
C MET A 85 -12.48 0.71 3.91
N ASN A 86 -12.83 1.85 3.30
CA ASN A 86 -11.86 2.69 2.60
C ASN A 86 -10.89 3.38 3.56
N VAL A 87 -11.34 3.83 4.73
CA VAL A 87 -10.44 4.36 5.77
C VAL A 87 -9.43 3.29 6.19
N MET A 88 -9.87 2.04 6.36
CA MET A 88 -8.98 0.94 6.73
C MET A 88 -7.94 0.65 5.65
N VAL A 89 -8.36 0.55 4.39
CA VAL A 89 -7.47 0.17 3.28
C VAL A 89 -6.57 1.32 2.83
N TYR A 90 -7.15 2.48 2.52
CA TYR A 90 -6.41 3.64 1.99
C TYR A 90 -5.84 4.55 3.08
N GLY A 91 -6.57 4.74 4.19
CA GLY A 91 -6.11 5.58 5.29
C GLY A 91 -5.06 4.88 6.15
N TRP A 92 -5.38 3.72 6.70
CA TRP A 92 -4.47 3.00 7.61
C TRP A 92 -3.47 2.12 6.87
N ALA A 93 -3.94 1.06 6.19
CA ALA A 93 -3.06 0.00 5.68
C ALA A 93 -2.10 0.53 4.61
N SER A 94 -2.58 1.36 3.68
CA SER A 94 -1.74 1.94 2.64
C SER A 94 -0.72 2.94 3.21
N MET A 95 -1.08 3.76 4.20
CA MET A 95 -0.12 4.69 4.82
C MET A 95 0.96 3.96 5.62
N ALA A 96 0.56 2.94 6.41
CA ALA A 96 1.51 2.09 7.13
C ALA A 96 2.40 1.32 6.14
N GLY A 97 1.82 0.78 5.08
CA GLY A 97 2.52 0.06 4.02
C GLY A 97 3.54 0.93 3.30
N MET A 98 3.13 2.10 2.79
CA MET A 98 4.02 3.05 2.10
C MET A 98 5.14 3.55 3.01
N GLY A 99 4.85 3.90 4.26
CA GLY A 99 5.87 4.32 5.23
C GLY A 99 6.92 3.23 5.48
N THR A 100 6.46 1.99 5.68
CA THR A 100 7.33 0.82 5.86
C THR A 100 8.17 0.55 4.60
N ALA A 101 7.53 0.59 3.43
CA ALA A 101 8.16 0.31 2.15
C ALA A 101 9.25 1.33 1.81
N ILE A 102 8.99 2.63 2.01
CA ILE A 102 9.98 3.70 1.79
C ILE A 102 11.19 3.52 2.70
N TRP A 103 10.95 3.26 3.99
CA TRP A 103 12.03 3.06 4.96
C TRP A 103 12.89 1.83 4.63
N LEU A 104 12.26 0.71 4.28
CA LEU A 104 12.95 -0.50 3.84
C LEU A 104 13.73 -0.27 2.55
N MET A 105 13.12 0.39 1.56
CA MET A 105 13.77 0.71 0.28
C MET A 105 15.01 1.56 0.49
N ALA A 106 14.95 2.63 1.30
CA ALA A 106 16.10 3.48 1.57
C ALA A 106 17.27 2.71 2.19
N ARG A 107 16.99 1.83 3.17
CA ARG A 107 17.99 0.98 3.82
C ARG A 107 18.59 -0.06 2.88
N LEU A 108 17.77 -0.75 2.10
CA LEU A 108 18.23 -1.82 1.21
C LEU A 108 18.94 -1.28 -0.03
N CYS A 109 18.55 -0.11 -0.53
CA CYS A 109 19.26 0.58 -1.61
C CYS A 109 20.56 1.25 -1.13
N ARG A 110 20.75 1.41 0.19
CA ARG A 110 21.83 2.18 0.81
C ARG A 110 21.90 3.62 0.27
N THR A 111 20.75 4.27 0.19
CA THR A 111 20.63 5.63 -0.39
C THR A 111 19.96 6.57 0.59
N VAL A 112 20.61 7.72 0.83
CA VAL A 112 20.03 8.86 1.52
C VAL A 112 18.95 9.49 0.63
N LEU A 113 17.81 9.82 1.21
CA LEU A 113 16.69 10.39 0.47
C LEU A 113 17.03 11.82 0.02
N ARG A 114 17.09 12.05 -1.31
CA ARG A 114 17.49 13.36 -1.88
C ARG A 114 16.44 14.46 -1.67
N HIS A 115 15.15 14.10 -1.78
CA HIS A 115 14.03 15.04 -1.71
C HIS A 115 12.97 14.55 -0.70
N PRO A 116 13.24 14.61 0.62
CA PRO A 116 12.30 14.16 1.64
C PRO A 116 10.98 14.93 1.61
N LEU A 117 10.99 16.20 1.22
CA LEU A 117 9.80 17.03 1.10
C LEU A 117 8.82 16.52 0.04
N LEU A 118 9.29 15.81 -0.99
CA LEU A 118 8.43 15.24 -2.02
C LEU A 118 7.53 14.15 -1.43
N LEU A 119 8.09 13.32 -0.54
CA LEU A 119 7.32 12.31 0.19
C LEU A 119 6.37 12.93 1.21
N VAL A 120 6.77 14.01 1.89
CA VAL A 120 5.89 14.75 2.81
C VAL A 120 4.70 15.35 2.05
N ALA A 121 4.96 15.96 0.89
CA ALA A 121 3.90 16.48 0.02
C ALA A 121 2.98 15.34 -0.47
N GLY A 122 3.56 14.22 -0.92
CA GLY A 122 2.81 13.03 -1.32
C GLY A 122 1.92 12.49 -0.20
N ALA A 123 2.45 12.37 1.02
CA ALA A 123 1.67 11.95 2.20
C ALA A 123 0.56 12.96 2.55
N GLY A 124 0.83 14.26 2.42
CA GLY A 124 -0.16 15.32 2.61
C GLY A 124 -1.31 15.23 1.62
N PHE A 125 -1.00 15.12 0.32
CA PHE A 125 -2.01 14.94 -0.72
C PHE A 125 -2.77 13.62 -0.55
N TRP A 126 -2.10 12.53 -0.13
CA TRP A 126 -2.77 11.26 0.12
C TRP A 126 -3.81 11.39 1.23
N ASN A 127 -3.44 12.00 2.36
CA ASN A 127 -4.36 12.25 3.46
C ASN A 127 -5.53 13.14 3.06
N PHE A 128 -5.26 14.18 2.27
CA PHE A 128 -6.31 15.02 1.73
C PHE A 128 -7.24 14.25 0.80
N GLY A 129 -6.70 13.39 -0.07
CA GLY A 129 -7.47 12.51 -0.95
C GLY A 129 -8.34 11.52 -0.18
N VAL A 130 -7.81 10.88 0.86
CA VAL A 130 -8.59 9.98 1.75
C VAL A 130 -9.68 10.76 2.46
N LEU A 131 -9.38 11.94 3.03
CA LEU A 131 -10.38 12.78 3.71
C LEU A 131 -11.51 13.19 2.75
N LEU A 132 -11.17 13.66 1.55
CA LEU A 132 -12.14 14.00 0.51
C LEU A 132 -12.97 12.78 0.10
N GLY A 133 -12.33 11.63 -0.09
CA GLY A 133 -13.00 10.40 -0.48
C GLY A 133 -14.00 9.91 0.56
N VAL A 134 -13.60 9.91 1.83
CA VAL A 134 -14.47 9.53 2.95
C VAL A 134 -15.61 10.52 3.11
N GLY A 135 -15.34 11.83 3.02
CA GLY A 135 -16.36 12.87 3.02
C GLY A 135 -17.39 12.65 1.90
N GLY A 136 -16.92 12.38 0.69
CA GLY A 136 -17.76 12.09 -0.47
C GLY A 136 -18.65 10.85 -0.29
N ILE A 137 -18.09 9.75 0.22
CA ILE A 137 -18.87 8.54 0.54
C ILE A 137 -19.99 8.85 1.55
N LEU A 138 -19.68 9.60 2.61
CA LEU A 138 -20.66 9.98 3.64
C LEU A 138 -21.73 10.95 3.09
N MET A 139 -21.38 11.80 2.13
CA MET A 139 -22.33 12.67 1.41
C MET A 139 -23.21 11.91 0.41
N GLY A 140 -22.77 10.72 -0.04
CA GLY A 140 -23.54 9.81 -0.89
C GLY A 140 -22.96 9.62 -2.29
N ASP A 141 -21.78 10.18 -2.59
CA ASP A 141 -21.13 10.13 -3.91
C ASP A 141 -20.36 8.82 -4.17
N SER A 142 -20.70 7.75 -3.46
CA SER A 142 -20.01 6.46 -3.58
C SER A 142 -20.20 5.85 -4.97
N THR A 143 -19.13 5.30 -5.54
CA THR A 143 -19.19 4.61 -6.84
C THR A 143 -19.84 3.22 -6.77
N GLY A 144 -19.95 2.64 -5.57
CA GLY A 144 -20.59 1.33 -5.34
C GLY A 144 -19.70 0.09 -5.59
N TYR A 145 -18.47 0.26 -6.09
CA TYR A 145 -17.51 -0.84 -6.25
C TYR A 145 -16.61 -0.96 -5.01
N GLU A 146 -16.43 -2.18 -4.48
CA GLU A 146 -15.65 -2.41 -3.26
C GLU A 146 -14.18 -1.99 -3.41
N TRP A 147 -13.71 -1.16 -2.49
CA TRP A 147 -12.42 -0.47 -2.49
C TRP A 147 -12.18 0.48 -3.67
N LEU A 148 -13.22 0.81 -4.45
CA LEU A 148 -13.21 1.90 -5.43
C LEU A 148 -14.29 2.93 -5.15
N GLU A 149 -14.86 2.95 -3.94
CA GLU A 149 -15.99 3.79 -3.56
C GLU A 149 -15.65 5.28 -3.53
N PHE A 150 -14.36 5.65 -3.52
CA PHE A 150 -13.97 7.05 -3.56
C PHE A 150 -14.43 7.73 -4.86
N PRO A 151 -15.04 8.92 -4.76
CA PRO A 151 -15.46 9.68 -5.93
C PRO A 151 -14.27 10.07 -6.83
N PRO A 152 -14.52 10.38 -8.12
CA PRO A 152 -13.46 10.71 -9.09
C PRO A 152 -12.54 11.86 -8.65
N TYR A 153 -13.07 12.87 -7.97
CA TYR A 153 -12.27 13.99 -7.47
C TYR A 153 -11.24 13.56 -6.43
N ALA A 154 -11.58 12.61 -5.54
CA ALA A 154 -10.66 12.06 -4.56
C ALA A 154 -9.64 11.12 -5.24
N ALA A 155 -10.08 10.34 -6.23
CA ALA A 155 -9.22 9.47 -7.03
C ALA A 155 -8.08 10.24 -7.72
N ILE A 156 -8.38 11.41 -8.31
CA ILE A 156 -7.36 12.26 -8.96
C ILE A 156 -6.32 12.74 -7.94
N VAL A 157 -6.75 13.20 -6.76
CA VAL A 157 -5.85 13.64 -5.70
C VAL A 157 -4.96 12.49 -5.22
N LEU A 158 -5.54 11.30 -5.02
CA LEU A 158 -4.79 10.09 -4.63
C LEU A 158 -3.79 9.67 -5.71
N PHE A 159 -4.15 9.79 -6.99
CA PHE A 159 -3.24 9.49 -8.09
C PHE A 159 -2.02 10.43 -8.11
N VAL A 160 -2.23 11.74 -7.91
CA VAL A 160 -1.14 12.72 -7.82
C VAL A 160 -0.26 12.43 -6.61
N ALA A 161 -0.88 12.19 -5.44
CA ALA A 161 -0.17 11.82 -4.22
C ALA A 161 0.70 10.57 -4.42
N TYR A 162 0.12 9.54 -5.01
CA TYR A 162 0.81 8.29 -5.30
C TYR A 162 1.96 8.47 -6.28
N SER A 163 1.77 9.26 -7.33
CA SER A 163 2.79 9.57 -8.34
C SER A 163 4.04 10.21 -7.72
N LEU A 164 3.85 11.09 -6.73
CA LEU A 164 4.94 11.66 -5.96
C LEU A 164 5.67 10.57 -5.15
N ILE A 165 4.93 9.72 -4.44
CA ILE A 165 5.50 8.67 -3.59
C ILE A 165 6.27 7.63 -4.43
N ILE A 166 5.68 7.11 -5.50
CA ILE A 166 6.31 6.10 -6.36
C ILE A 166 7.55 6.67 -7.07
N SER A 167 7.53 7.93 -7.49
CA SER A 167 8.70 8.55 -8.13
C SER A 167 9.92 8.52 -7.21
N SER A 168 9.73 8.76 -5.91
CA SER A 168 10.80 8.67 -4.91
C SER A 168 11.28 7.23 -4.73
N ALA A 169 10.37 6.25 -4.68
CA ALA A 169 10.72 4.83 -4.55
C ALA A 169 11.55 4.33 -5.75
N VAL A 170 11.13 4.66 -6.97
CA VAL A 170 11.83 4.32 -8.21
C VAL A 170 13.19 5.02 -8.28
N LEU A 171 13.27 6.29 -7.87
CA LEU A 171 14.53 7.05 -7.84
C LEU A 171 15.55 6.43 -6.87
N MET A 172 15.11 6.02 -5.67
CA MET A 172 15.97 5.30 -4.71
C MET A 172 16.50 4.00 -5.32
N PHE A 173 15.64 3.23 -5.99
CA PHE A 173 16.06 1.99 -6.63
C PHE A 173 17.05 2.19 -7.79
N ARG A 174 16.82 3.23 -8.61
CA ARG A 174 17.68 3.56 -9.76
C ARG A 174 19.09 3.98 -9.34
N PHE A 175 19.21 4.66 -8.19
CA PHE A 175 20.49 5.13 -7.64
C PHE A 175 21.02 4.27 -6.48
N ARG A 176 20.55 3.03 -6.35
CA ARG A 176 21.03 2.08 -5.33
C ARG A 176 22.55 1.90 -5.45
N ARG A 177 23.20 1.69 -4.30
CA ARG A 177 24.65 1.45 -4.22
C ARG A 177 25.03 -0.04 -4.14
N GLY A 178 24.07 -0.92 -3.88
CA GLY A 178 24.29 -2.37 -3.82
C GLY A 178 24.12 -3.06 -5.17
N ASP A 179 25.02 -4.01 -5.47
CA ASP A 179 24.95 -4.84 -6.68
C ASP A 179 23.84 -5.88 -6.62
N GLN A 180 23.61 -6.45 -5.43
CA GLN A 180 22.61 -7.48 -5.19
C GLN A 180 21.26 -6.85 -4.83
N ILE A 181 20.19 -7.37 -5.44
CA ILE A 181 18.82 -6.92 -5.17
C ILE A 181 18.19 -7.94 -4.22
N TYR A 182 17.87 -7.49 -3.00
CA TYR A 182 17.25 -8.33 -1.98
C TYR A 182 15.82 -8.70 -2.36
N ILE A 183 15.36 -9.89 -1.98
CA ILE A 183 13.98 -10.33 -2.26
C ILE A 183 12.92 -9.36 -1.72
N THR A 184 13.18 -8.73 -0.56
CA THR A 184 12.33 -7.65 -0.04
C THR A 184 12.16 -6.51 -1.06
N GLN A 185 13.22 -6.09 -1.74
CA GLN A 185 13.12 -5.03 -2.76
C GLN A 185 12.28 -5.47 -3.95
N TRP A 186 12.29 -6.76 -4.32
CA TRP A 186 11.45 -7.29 -5.40
C TRP A 186 9.97 -7.15 -5.05
N TYR A 187 9.58 -7.57 -3.85
CA TYR A 187 8.22 -7.42 -3.35
C TYR A 187 7.78 -5.95 -3.22
N LEU A 188 8.63 -5.08 -2.67
CA LEU A 188 8.30 -3.66 -2.50
C LEU A 188 8.17 -2.94 -3.85
N LEU A 189 9.09 -3.18 -4.79
CA LEU A 189 8.98 -2.63 -6.13
C LEU A 189 7.79 -3.21 -6.89
N GLY A 190 7.58 -4.52 -6.78
CA GLY A 190 6.41 -5.19 -7.35
C GLY A 190 5.14 -4.50 -6.88
N ALA A 191 4.96 -4.29 -5.57
CA ALA A 191 3.81 -3.59 -5.02
C ALA A 191 3.64 -2.19 -5.61
N PHE A 192 4.72 -1.39 -5.61
CA PHE A 192 4.68 -0.03 -6.15
C PHE A 192 4.34 0.02 -7.64
N LEU A 193 4.74 -0.98 -8.43
CA LEU A 193 4.45 -1.03 -9.86
C LEU A 193 3.08 -1.65 -10.18
N TRP A 194 2.66 -2.67 -9.43
CA TRP A 194 1.37 -3.34 -9.62
C TRP A 194 0.21 -2.43 -9.22
N PHE A 195 0.29 -1.71 -8.11
CA PHE A 195 -0.82 -0.85 -7.67
C PHE A 195 -1.33 0.14 -8.74
N PRO A 196 -0.50 0.97 -9.41
CA PRO A 196 -0.98 1.88 -10.44
C PRO A 196 -1.52 1.13 -11.67
N TRP A 197 -0.97 -0.05 -12.01
CA TRP A 197 -1.54 -0.89 -13.06
C TRP A 197 -2.95 -1.38 -12.69
N LEU A 198 -3.11 -1.94 -11.49
CA LEU A 198 -4.38 -2.42 -10.98
C LEU A 198 -5.43 -1.30 -10.94
N TYR A 199 -5.04 -0.16 -10.36
CA TYR A 199 -5.91 0.99 -10.21
C TYR A 199 -6.30 1.57 -11.57
N ALA A 200 -5.35 1.78 -12.48
CA ALA A 200 -5.63 2.31 -13.81
C ALA A 200 -6.51 1.36 -14.63
N ALA A 201 -6.24 0.06 -14.61
CA ALA A 201 -7.04 -0.93 -15.32
C ALA A 201 -8.48 -0.95 -14.80
N ALA A 202 -8.67 -0.94 -13.48
CA ALA A 202 -10.00 -0.92 -12.88
C ALA A 202 -10.73 0.41 -13.16
N GLN A 203 -10.05 1.54 -13.06
CA GLN A 203 -10.62 2.86 -13.38
C GLN A 203 -11.05 2.94 -14.85
N LEU A 204 -10.20 2.46 -15.76
CA LEU A 204 -10.49 2.41 -17.19
C LEU A 204 -11.71 1.53 -17.48
N MET A 205 -11.71 0.30 -16.96
CA MET A 205 -12.72 -0.71 -17.29
C MET A 205 -14.04 -0.55 -16.53
N LEU A 206 -14.10 0.23 -15.44
CA LEU A 206 -15.34 0.47 -14.68
C LEU A 206 -15.94 1.86 -14.92
N PHE A 207 -15.14 2.90 -15.20
CA PHE A 207 -15.64 4.27 -15.26
C PHE A 207 -15.41 4.98 -16.60
N VAL A 208 -14.28 4.75 -17.27
CA VAL A 208 -13.94 5.47 -18.52
C VAL A 208 -14.50 4.75 -19.75
N VAL A 209 -14.20 3.47 -19.89
CA VAL A 209 -14.72 2.57 -20.92
C VAL A 209 -15.35 1.38 -20.22
N PRO A 210 -16.54 1.56 -19.62
CA PRO A 210 -17.13 0.58 -18.73
C PRO A 210 -17.44 -0.72 -19.48
N VAL A 211 -16.87 -1.82 -19.00
CA VAL A 211 -17.34 -3.16 -19.39
C VAL A 211 -18.80 -3.33 -18.97
N GLN A 212 -19.53 -4.18 -19.68
CA GLN A 212 -20.99 -4.30 -19.50
C GLN A 212 -21.37 -5.59 -18.80
N GLY A 213 -22.50 -5.55 -18.09
CA GLY A 213 -23.10 -6.71 -17.44
C GLY A 213 -22.18 -7.35 -16.41
N VAL A 214 -22.12 -8.69 -16.43
CA VAL A 214 -21.44 -9.48 -15.39
C VAL A 214 -19.93 -9.21 -15.32
N MET A 215 -19.32 -8.73 -16.41
CA MET A 215 -17.89 -8.44 -16.43
C MET A 215 -17.49 -7.28 -15.51
N GLN A 216 -18.41 -6.37 -15.15
CA GLN A 216 -18.12 -5.33 -14.16
C GLN A 216 -17.80 -5.93 -12.79
N ALA A 217 -18.55 -6.95 -12.38
CA ALA A 217 -18.31 -7.64 -11.12
C ALA A 217 -16.99 -8.43 -11.15
N ALA A 218 -16.62 -9.04 -12.29
CA ALA A 218 -15.31 -9.66 -12.45
C ALA A 218 -14.17 -8.63 -12.29
N VAL A 219 -14.24 -7.49 -12.98
CA VAL A 219 -13.21 -6.44 -12.86
C VAL A 219 -13.13 -5.88 -11.45
N SER A 220 -14.27 -5.62 -10.80
CA SER A 220 -14.33 -5.11 -9.43
C SER A 220 -13.68 -6.09 -8.44
N TRP A 221 -14.00 -7.39 -8.53
CA TRP A 221 -13.40 -8.38 -7.63
C TRP A 221 -11.94 -8.66 -7.94
N TRP A 222 -11.55 -8.64 -9.22
CA TRP A 222 -10.14 -8.71 -9.61
C TRP A 222 -9.34 -7.57 -8.98
N PHE A 223 -9.83 -6.33 -9.10
CA PHE A 223 -9.18 -5.18 -8.49
C PHE A 223 -9.09 -5.32 -6.98
N ALA A 224 -10.23 -5.56 -6.34
CA ALA A 224 -10.31 -5.62 -4.89
C ALA A 224 -9.32 -6.68 -4.35
N ASN A 225 -9.39 -7.89 -4.89
CA ASN A 225 -8.53 -8.97 -4.45
C ASN A 225 -7.03 -8.64 -4.68
N ASN A 226 -6.67 -8.09 -5.85
CA ASN A 226 -5.30 -7.69 -6.12
C ASN A 226 -4.79 -6.52 -5.28
N LEU A 227 -5.67 -5.62 -4.85
CA LEU A 227 -5.33 -4.58 -3.88
C LEU A 227 -4.89 -5.18 -2.54
N LEU A 228 -5.49 -6.29 -2.12
CA LEU A 228 -5.04 -6.99 -0.90
C LEU A 228 -3.76 -7.79 -1.12
N PHE A 229 -3.66 -8.54 -2.21
CA PHE A 229 -2.48 -9.38 -2.46
C PHE A 229 -1.32 -8.55 -3.02
N LEU A 230 -1.40 -8.14 -4.28
CA LEU A 230 -0.27 -7.50 -4.98
C LEU A 230 0.11 -6.14 -4.41
N TRP A 231 -0.79 -5.41 -3.77
CA TRP A 231 -0.43 -4.15 -3.09
C TRP A 231 -0.07 -4.37 -1.62
N LEU A 232 -1.04 -4.63 -0.74
CA LEU A 232 -0.78 -4.74 0.69
C LEU A 232 0.00 -6.00 1.08
N GLY A 233 -0.35 -7.14 0.48
CA GLY A 233 0.25 -8.45 0.75
C GLY A 233 1.70 -8.49 0.30
N ALA A 234 2.03 -7.95 -0.87
CA ALA A 234 3.41 -7.82 -1.33
C ALA A 234 4.24 -6.94 -0.40
N ILE A 235 3.73 -5.80 0.08
CA ILE A 235 4.43 -4.97 1.07
C ILE A 235 4.61 -5.74 2.39
N GLY A 236 3.58 -6.44 2.84
CA GLY A 236 3.61 -7.28 4.05
C GLY A 236 4.65 -8.38 3.97
N LEU A 237 4.65 -9.17 2.88
CA LEU A 237 5.63 -10.23 2.62
C LEU A 237 7.04 -9.66 2.51
N GLY A 238 7.25 -8.59 1.73
CA GLY A 238 8.55 -7.92 1.62
C GLY A 238 9.08 -7.48 2.99
N THR A 239 8.20 -6.92 3.82
CA THR A 239 8.52 -6.52 5.20
C THR A 239 8.87 -7.74 6.06
N ALA A 240 8.11 -8.83 5.97
CA ALA A 240 8.37 -10.07 6.71
C ALA A 240 9.74 -10.67 6.33
N TYR A 241 10.08 -10.71 5.04
CA TYR A 241 11.38 -11.17 4.53
C TYR A 241 12.56 -10.35 5.07
N TYR A 242 12.34 -9.11 5.48
CA TYR A 242 13.37 -8.28 6.12
C TYR A 242 13.36 -8.41 7.64
N MET A 243 12.18 -8.29 8.27
CA MET A 243 12.06 -8.17 9.72
C MET A 243 12.27 -9.49 10.44
N ILE A 244 11.71 -10.61 9.94
CA ILE A 244 11.81 -11.91 10.61
C ILE A 244 13.27 -12.36 10.75
N PRO A 245 14.08 -12.41 9.67
CA PRO A 245 15.50 -12.77 9.79
C PRO A 245 16.26 -11.82 10.70
N LYS A 246 15.94 -10.51 10.64
CA LYS A 246 16.63 -9.47 11.40
C LYS A 246 16.34 -9.54 12.90
N VAL A 247 15.12 -9.85 13.29
CA VAL A 247 14.71 -10.00 14.71
C VAL A 247 15.27 -11.30 15.29
N ILE A 248 15.26 -12.39 14.51
CA ILE A 248 15.73 -13.71 14.96
C ILE A 248 17.28 -13.80 14.91
N GLY A 249 17.95 -12.91 14.17
CA GLY A 249 19.40 -12.94 13.99
C GLY A 249 19.87 -14.12 13.13
N ARG A 250 18.99 -14.69 12.31
CA ARG A 250 19.30 -15.82 11.40
C ARG A 250 19.18 -15.39 9.95
N PRO A 251 20.05 -15.87 9.04
CA PRO A 251 19.90 -15.60 7.63
C PRO A 251 18.64 -16.27 7.06
N VAL A 252 18.18 -15.79 5.90
CA VAL A 252 17.08 -16.42 5.17
C VAL A 252 17.48 -17.84 4.77
N TYR A 253 16.65 -18.83 5.11
CA TYR A 253 16.96 -20.26 4.99
C TYR A 253 17.27 -20.71 3.55
N SER A 254 16.59 -20.15 2.53
CA SER A 254 16.89 -20.45 1.12
C SER A 254 16.54 -19.27 0.19
N TYR A 255 17.55 -18.74 -0.50
CA TYR A 255 17.37 -17.64 -1.46
C TYR A 255 16.67 -18.07 -2.76
N HIS A 256 16.90 -19.31 -3.20
CA HIS A 256 16.23 -19.87 -4.37
C HIS A 256 14.74 -20.03 -4.12
N LEU A 257 14.36 -20.52 -2.94
CA LEU A 257 12.96 -20.67 -2.56
C LEU A 257 12.27 -19.31 -2.45
N ALA A 258 12.94 -18.30 -1.91
CA ALA A 258 12.42 -16.94 -1.86
C ALA A 258 12.17 -16.36 -3.26
N THR A 259 13.06 -16.62 -4.22
CA THR A 259 12.90 -16.22 -5.62
C THR A 259 11.72 -16.92 -6.30
N ILE A 260 11.59 -18.25 -6.12
CA ILE A 260 10.44 -19.01 -6.64
C ILE A 260 9.15 -18.48 -6.00
N GLY A 261 9.17 -18.27 -4.68
CA GLY A 261 8.05 -17.71 -3.93
C GLY A 261 7.58 -16.39 -4.52
N PHE A 262 8.50 -15.46 -4.78
CA PHE A 262 8.16 -14.19 -5.43
C PHE A 262 7.49 -14.37 -6.80
N TRP A 263 8.05 -15.19 -7.69
CA TRP A 263 7.51 -15.34 -9.04
C TRP A 263 6.16 -16.07 -9.05
N THR A 264 6.03 -17.12 -8.24
CA THR A 264 4.76 -17.83 -8.04
C THR A 264 3.71 -16.88 -7.47
N TYR A 265 4.07 -16.05 -6.48
CA TYR A 265 3.18 -15.04 -5.92
C TYR A 265 2.75 -14.01 -6.97
N ALA A 266 3.71 -13.44 -7.71
CA ALA A 266 3.46 -12.45 -8.75
C ALA A 266 2.55 -13.00 -9.85
N LEU A 267 2.76 -14.25 -10.27
CA LEU A 267 2.00 -14.89 -11.32
C LEU A 267 0.57 -15.21 -10.87
N PHE A 268 0.41 -15.90 -9.74
CA PHE A 268 -0.89 -16.46 -9.36
C PHE A 268 -1.78 -15.48 -8.61
N SER A 269 -1.24 -14.51 -7.86
CA SER A 269 -2.06 -13.56 -7.10
C SER A 269 -3.02 -12.77 -8.01
N SER A 270 -2.59 -12.43 -9.23
CA SER A 270 -3.45 -11.73 -10.20
C SER A 270 -4.70 -12.50 -10.60
N TRP A 271 -4.63 -13.83 -10.59
CA TRP A 271 -5.72 -14.73 -10.99
C TRP A 271 -6.66 -15.05 -9.82
N THR A 272 -6.30 -14.64 -8.60
CA THR A 272 -7.16 -14.81 -7.44
C THR A 272 -8.26 -13.74 -7.42
N GLY A 273 -9.45 -14.08 -6.93
CA GLY A 273 -10.58 -13.16 -6.77
C GLY A 273 -11.90 -13.61 -7.40
N MET A 274 -11.86 -14.35 -8.52
CA MET A 274 -13.10 -14.83 -9.17
C MET A 274 -13.81 -15.92 -8.36
N GLN A 275 -13.13 -16.55 -7.40
CA GLN A 275 -13.77 -17.47 -6.46
C GLN A 275 -14.87 -16.83 -5.60
N ARG A 276 -14.93 -15.49 -5.50
CA ARG A 276 -16.05 -14.79 -4.85
C ARG A 276 -17.32 -14.75 -5.70
N LEU A 277 -17.21 -15.18 -6.95
CA LEU A 277 -18.28 -15.20 -7.94
C LEU A 277 -18.81 -16.62 -8.21
N VAL A 278 -18.50 -17.56 -7.31
CA VAL A 278 -19.09 -18.92 -7.31
C VAL A 278 -20.61 -18.79 -7.31
N ASP A 279 -21.27 -19.65 -8.10
CA ASP A 279 -22.72 -19.65 -8.33
C ASP A 279 -23.28 -18.38 -9.01
N GLY A 280 -22.42 -17.46 -9.44
CA GLY A 280 -22.80 -16.33 -10.30
C GLY A 280 -22.91 -16.70 -11.77
N PRO A 281 -23.42 -15.79 -12.63
CA PRO A 281 -23.56 -16.04 -14.06
C PRO A 281 -22.23 -15.84 -14.81
N PHE A 282 -21.21 -16.61 -14.41
CA PHE A 282 -19.86 -16.55 -14.95
C PHE A 282 -19.46 -17.89 -15.57
N PRO A 283 -18.58 -17.89 -16.59
CA PRO A 283 -18.02 -19.12 -17.13
C PRO A 283 -17.31 -19.92 -16.04
N ALA A 284 -17.66 -21.20 -15.91
CA ALA A 284 -17.10 -22.08 -14.88
C ALA A 284 -15.56 -22.13 -14.89
N TRP A 285 -14.94 -22.06 -16.08
CA TRP A 285 -13.49 -22.07 -16.22
C TRP A 285 -12.80 -20.89 -15.51
N MET A 286 -13.44 -19.73 -15.45
CA MET A 286 -12.88 -18.53 -14.83
C MET A 286 -12.84 -18.68 -13.30
N ILE A 287 -13.89 -19.29 -12.76
CA ILE A 287 -14.00 -19.60 -11.32
C ILE A 287 -13.00 -20.70 -10.95
N THR A 288 -12.94 -21.80 -11.70
CA THR A 288 -12.03 -22.91 -11.41
C THR A 288 -10.56 -22.52 -11.54
N ALA A 289 -10.21 -21.71 -12.54
CA ALA A 289 -8.86 -21.15 -12.67
C ALA A 289 -8.48 -20.28 -11.46
N SER A 290 -9.41 -19.49 -10.95
CA SER A 290 -9.17 -18.65 -9.76
C SER A 290 -9.02 -19.47 -8.49
N ILE A 291 -9.83 -20.51 -8.30
CA ILE A 291 -9.70 -21.45 -7.17
C ILE A 291 -8.33 -22.13 -7.21
N ALA A 292 -7.92 -22.63 -8.39
CA ALA A 292 -6.60 -23.24 -8.56
C ALA A 292 -5.47 -22.25 -8.26
N ALA A 293 -5.55 -21.01 -8.76
CA ALA A 293 -4.58 -19.97 -8.48
C ALA A 293 -4.49 -19.65 -6.98
N THR A 294 -5.61 -19.59 -6.27
CA THR A 294 -5.64 -19.35 -4.81
C THR A 294 -4.94 -20.46 -4.04
N ILE A 295 -5.13 -21.72 -4.42
CA ILE A 295 -4.42 -22.85 -3.81
C ILE A 295 -2.91 -22.72 -4.11
N LEU A 296 -2.54 -22.37 -5.33
CA LEU A 296 -1.13 -22.19 -5.71
C LEU A 296 -0.46 -21.00 -5.02
N THR A 297 -1.23 -19.96 -4.64
CA THR A 297 -0.70 -18.85 -3.82
C THR A 297 -0.39 -19.23 -2.38
N ILE A 298 -0.75 -20.42 -1.90
CA ILE A 298 -0.32 -20.91 -0.57
C ILE A 298 1.17 -21.29 -0.58
N ILE A 299 1.68 -21.84 -1.68
CA ILE A 299 3.08 -22.28 -1.81
C ILE A 299 4.10 -21.15 -1.58
N PRO A 300 3.90 -19.91 -2.08
CA PRO A 300 4.82 -18.80 -1.87
C PRO A 300 4.67 -18.03 -0.53
N VAL A 301 3.59 -18.27 0.24
CA VAL A 301 3.25 -17.56 1.49
C VAL A 301 3.67 -18.36 2.71
#